data_AF-A0A7K5WVR4-F1
#
_entry.id   AF-A0A7K5WVR4-F1
#
_cell.length_a   1.000
_cell.length_b   1.000
_cell.length_c   1.000
_cell.angle_alpha   90.00
_cell.angle_beta   90.00
_cell.angle_gamma   90.00
#
_symmetry.space_group_name_H-M   'P 1'
#
loop_
_entity.id
_entity.type
_entity.pdbx_description
1 polymer ?
#
loop_
_entity_poly.entity_id
_entity_poly.type
_entity_poly.pdbx_seq_one_letter_code
_entity_poly.pdbx_strand_id
1 'polypeptide(L)'
;SAVLSSYFLNEKLNIHGKLGCVLSILGSTVMVIHAPEEEEVTSLDEMERKLQDPVFVTFALLLTVVALVLIIVVAPKRGQTNILIYILICSFIGAFSVASVKGLGIAIKQMLERKPAYRHPLVYILVIILVLSISTQINYLNKALDVFNTSLVTPIYYVCFTTTVVTFSIILFKEWSSMELGDITGTLSGFCSIIIGIFLLHAFKNTDITWSQLMSTVAKEPSLP
;
A
#
# COMPACT_ATOMS: atom_id res chain seq x y z
N SER A 1 13.03 -7.31 -2.67
CA SER A 1 13.78 -6.34 -3.49
C SER A 1 15.12 -5.94 -2.87
N ALA A 2 15.18 -5.44 -1.63
CA ALA A 2 16.45 -5.02 -1.00
C ALA A 2 17.54 -6.13 -0.96
N VAL A 3 17.16 -7.38 -0.63
CA VAL A 3 18.09 -8.53 -0.62
C VAL A 3 18.62 -8.86 -2.02
N LEU A 4 17.76 -8.81 -3.04
CA LEU A 4 18.14 -9.02 -4.43
C LEU A 4 19.07 -7.90 -4.93
N SER A 5 18.80 -6.64 -4.58
CA SER A 5 19.70 -5.52 -4.90
C SER A 5 21.07 -5.65 -4.23
N SER A 6 21.13 -6.08 -2.96
CA SER A 6 22.41 -6.33 -2.27
C SER A 6 23.23 -7.43 -2.95
N TYR A 7 22.57 -8.49 -3.42
CA TYR A 7 23.23 -9.61 -4.09
C TYR A 7 23.66 -9.25 -5.53
N PHE A 8 22.81 -8.56 -6.29
CA PHE A 8 23.08 -8.22 -7.69
C PHE A 8 23.96 -6.97 -7.88
N LEU A 9 23.84 -5.95 -7.01
CA LEU A 9 24.62 -4.70 -7.08
C LEU A 9 25.81 -4.66 -6.11
N ASN A 10 26.06 -5.74 -5.35
CA ASN A 10 27.12 -5.83 -4.35
C ASN A 10 27.07 -4.72 -3.28
N GLU A 11 25.89 -4.17 -3.04
CA GLU A 11 25.64 -3.10 -2.08
C GLU A 11 25.62 -3.72 -0.67
N LYS A 12 26.51 -3.27 0.23
CA LYS A 12 26.56 -3.80 1.61
C LYS A 12 25.34 -3.33 2.38
N LEU A 13 24.40 -4.24 2.63
CA LEU A 13 23.24 -3.94 3.47
C LEU A 13 23.68 -3.72 4.92
N ASN A 14 23.56 -2.49 5.38
CA ASN A 14 23.83 -2.10 6.77
C ASN A 14 22.96 -2.93 7.75
N ILE A 15 23.40 -3.09 9.00
CA ILE A 15 22.71 -3.95 9.99
C ILE A 15 21.27 -3.49 10.22
N HIS A 16 21.05 -2.18 10.17
CA HIS A 16 19.75 -1.53 10.21
C HIS A 16 18.90 -1.93 8.99
N GLY A 17 19.45 -1.93 7.76
CA GLY A 17 18.72 -2.41 6.58
C GLY A 17 18.26 -3.87 6.69
N LYS A 18 19.07 -4.73 7.34
CA LYS A 18 18.70 -6.14 7.59
C LYS A 18 17.55 -6.22 8.59
N LEU A 19 17.63 -5.47 9.70
CA LEU A 19 16.55 -5.37 10.68
C LEU A 19 15.26 -4.83 10.05
N GLY A 20 15.34 -3.82 9.19
CA GLY A 20 14.19 -3.29 8.48
C GLY A 20 13.53 -4.31 7.54
N CYS A 21 14.32 -5.13 6.84
CA CYS A 21 13.80 -6.26 6.07
C CYS A 21 13.07 -7.28 6.95
N VAL A 22 13.69 -7.72 8.05
CA VAL A 22 13.08 -8.70 8.98
C VAL A 22 11.79 -8.13 9.57
N LEU A 23 11.79 -6.88 10.00
CA LEU A 23 10.61 -6.24 10.58
C LEU A 23 9.49 -6.07 9.56
N SER A 24 9.81 -5.80 8.29
CA SER A 24 8.82 -5.74 7.21
C SER A 24 8.21 -7.11 6.92
N ILE A 25 9.01 -8.19 6.98
CA ILE A 25 8.51 -9.56 6.82
C ILE A 25 7.59 -9.92 7.98
N LEU A 26 8.04 -9.71 9.23
CA LEU A 26 7.23 -10.00 10.41
C LEU A 26 5.93 -9.19 10.42
N GLY A 27 6.00 -7.90 10.12
CA GLY A 27 4.83 -7.03 10.02
C GLY A 27 3.85 -7.50 8.94
N SER A 28 4.35 -7.89 7.76
CA SER A 28 3.51 -8.47 6.70
C SER A 28 2.85 -9.77 7.13
N THR A 29 3.57 -10.65 7.83
CA THR A 29 3.01 -11.92 8.33
C THR A 29 1.93 -11.66 9.37
N VAL A 30 2.16 -10.78 10.35
CA VAL A 30 1.16 -10.42 11.37
C VAL A 30 -0.07 -9.80 10.73
N MET A 31 0.13 -8.91 9.76
CA MET A 31 -0.96 -8.27 9.01
C MET A 31 -1.79 -9.28 8.21
N VAL A 32 -1.16 -10.31 7.61
CA VAL A 32 -1.87 -11.37 6.88
C VAL A 32 -2.61 -12.32 7.82
N ILE A 33 -2.02 -12.67 8.97
CA ILE A 33 -2.65 -13.58 9.94
C ILE A 33 -3.91 -12.97 10.56
N HIS A 34 -3.90 -11.66 10.79
CA HIS A 34 -5.01 -10.93 11.39
C HIS A 34 -5.84 -10.17 10.35
N ALA A 35 -5.56 -10.38 9.06
CA ALA A 35 -6.36 -9.79 8.00
C ALA A 35 -7.80 -10.30 8.15
N PRO A 36 -8.80 -9.44 7.91
CA PRO A 36 -10.18 -9.90 7.93
C PRO A 36 -10.32 -11.10 7.00
N GLU A 37 -11.03 -12.14 7.46
CA GLU A 37 -11.51 -13.18 6.55
C GLU A 37 -12.35 -12.47 5.48
N GLU A 38 -11.80 -12.37 4.27
CA GLU A 38 -12.53 -11.79 3.15
C GLU A 38 -13.81 -12.59 2.99
N GLU A 39 -14.97 -11.97 3.24
CA GLU A 39 -16.26 -12.61 2.99
C GLU A 39 -16.20 -13.13 1.55
N GLU A 40 -16.25 -14.46 1.36
CA GLU A 40 -15.87 -15.09 0.09
C GLU A 40 -16.83 -14.62 -1.03
N VAL A 41 -16.51 -13.50 -1.67
CA VAL A 41 -17.25 -13.01 -2.82
C VAL A 41 -16.92 -13.94 -3.98
N THR A 42 -17.71 -14.98 -4.11
CA THR A 42 -17.51 -16.02 -5.12
C THR A 42 -18.14 -15.67 -6.46
N SER A 43 -18.92 -14.58 -6.51
CA SER A 43 -19.67 -14.20 -7.71
C SER A 43 -19.64 -12.72 -8.08
N LEU A 44 -19.75 -12.45 -9.39
CA LEU A 44 -19.87 -11.09 -9.92
C LEU A 44 -21.15 -10.41 -9.48
N ASP A 45 -22.25 -11.15 -9.31
CA ASP A 45 -23.52 -10.62 -8.78
C ASP A 45 -23.35 -10.10 -7.34
N GLU A 46 -22.65 -10.87 -6.49
CA GLU A 46 -22.39 -10.47 -5.12
C GLU A 46 -21.44 -9.28 -5.04
N MET A 47 -20.43 -9.25 -5.92
CA MET A 47 -19.55 -8.08 -6.05
C MET A 47 -20.32 -6.85 -6.52
N GLU A 48 -21.23 -6.98 -7.49
CA GLU A 48 -22.09 -5.89 -7.94
C GLU A 48 -22.94 -5.37 -6.79
N ARG A 49 -23.56 -6.28 -6.01
CA ARG A 49 -24.36 -5.90 -4.84
C ARG A 49 -23.56 -5.11 -3.81
N LYS A 50 -22.31 -5.50 -3.56
CA LYS A 50 -21.40 -4.78 -2.66
C LYS A 50 -21.00 -3.41 -3.22
N LEU A 51 -20.74 -3.32 -4.53
CA LEU A 51 -20.44 -2.06 -5.22
C LEU A 51 -21.64 -1.10 -5.26
N GLN A 52 -22.87 -1.61 -5.23
CA GLN A 52 -24.12 -0.83 -5.20
C GLN A 52 -24.56 -0.46 -3.77
N ASP A 53 -23.87 -0.95 -2.74
CA ASP A 53 -24.22 -0.63 -1.36
C ASP A 53 -24.11 0.89 -1.11
N PRO A 54 -25.14 1.53 -0.53
CA PRO A 54 -25.16 2.98 -0.39
C PRO A 54 -24.00 3.53 0.46
N VAL A 55 -23.50 2.75 1.44
CA VAL A 55 -22.36 3.16 2.26
C VAL A 55 -21.09 3.16 1.42
N PHE A 56 -20.85 2.08 0.67
CA PHE A 56 -19.71 1.98 -0.22
C PHE A 56 -19.76 3.03 -1.34
N VAL A 57 -20.91 3.21 -2.00
CA VAL A 57 -21.08 4.21 -3.07
C VAL A 57 -20.80 5.62 -2.57
N THR A 58 -21.31 5.98 -1.39
CA THR A 58 -21.07 7.31 -0.80
C THR A 58 -19.59 7.51 -0.47
N PHE A 59 -18.94 6.50 0.11
CA PHE A 59 -17.52 6.54 0.43
C PHE A 59 -16.64 6.63 -0.83
N ALA A 60 -16.92 5.79 -1.84
CA ALA A 60 -16.23 5.79 -3.12
C ALA A 60 -16.38 7.14 -3.83
N LEU A 61 -17.60 7.69 -3.87
CA LEU A 61 -17.87 9.01 -4.43
C LEU A 61 -17.07 10.10 -3.71
N LEU A 62 -17.04 10.08 -2.37
CA LEU A 62 -16.27 11.02 -1.58
C LEU A 62 -14.77 10.93 -1.89
N LEU A 63 -14.20 9.72 -1.97
CA LEU A 63 -12.81 9.52 -2.37
C LEU A 63 -12.54 10.03 -3.79
N THR A 64 -13.43 9.76 -4.74
CA THR A 64 -13.31 10.27 -6.11
C THR A 64 -13.37 11.79 -6.14
N VAL A 65 -14.29 12.44 -5.41
CA VAL A 65 -14.39 13.89 -5.33
C VAL A 65 -13.13 14.50 -4.72
N VAL A 66 -12.63 13.95 -3.61
CA VAL A 66 -11.39 14.41 -2.98
C VAL A 66 -10.22 14.25 -3.95
N ALA A 67 -10.09 13.11 -4.64
CA ALA A 67 -9.05 12.89 -5.63
C ALA A 67 -9.14 13.90 -6.79
N LEU A 68 -10.34 14.19 -7.30
CA LEU A 68 -10.57 15.18 -8.36
C LEU A 68 -10.21 16.60 -7.90
N VAL A 69 -10.59 16.99 -6.68
CA VAL A 69 -10.21 18.29 -6.11
C VAL A 69 -8.69 18.40 -5.98
N LEU A 70 -8.04 17.33 -5.51
CA LEU A 70 -6.58 17.28 -5.43
C LEU A 70 -5.94 17.39 -6.82
N ILE A 71 -6.47 16.72 -7.84
CA ILE A 71 -5.98 16.77 -9.23
C ILE A 71 -6.16 18.15 -9.86
N ILE A 72 -7.36 18.73 -9.78
CA ILE A 72 -7.71 19.94 -10.55
C ILE A 72 -7.24 21.21 -9.83
N VAL A 73 -7.35 21.26 -8.51
CA VAL A 73 -7.12 22.51 -7.76
C VAL A 73 -5.76 22.52 -7.07
N VAL A 74 -5.42 21.41 -6.40
CA VAL A 74 -4.29 21.41 -5.46
C VAL A 74 -2.98 21.01 -6.15
N ALA A 75 -2.99 19.99 -7.00
CA ALA A 75 -1.83 19.52 -7.75
C ALA A 75 -1.16 20.59 -8.63
N PRO A 76 -1.89 21.42 -9.41
CA PRO A 76 -1.25 22.47 -10.20
C PRO A 76 -0.66 23.59 -9.34
N LYS A 77 -1.25 23.89 -8.16
CA LYS A 77 -0.81 25.00 -7.30
C LYS A 77 0.28 24.61 -6.30
N ARG A 78 0.21 23.40 -5.73
CA ARG A 78 0.99 22.95 -4.57
C ARG A 78 1.62 21.57 -4.74
N GLY A 79 1.37 20.86 -5.84
CA GLY A 79 1.89 19.51 -6.05
C GLY A 79 3.43 19.44 -6.01
N GLN A 80 4.09 20.50 -6.49
CA GLN A 80 5.56 20.61 -6.49
C GLN A 80 6.15 20.89 -5.09
N THR A 81 5.34 21.41 -4.15
CA THR A 81 5.82 21.79 -2.81
C THR A 81 5.50 20.74 -1.75
N ASN A 82 4.41 19.99 -1.91
CA ASN A 82 4.01 18.96 -0.94
C ASN A 82 3.85 17.60 -1.63
N ILE A 83 4.80 16.70 -1.34
CA ILE A 83 4.81 15.31 -1.79
C ILE A 83 3.50 14.56 -1.52
N LEU A 84 2.87 14.84 -0.37
CA LEU A 84 1.62 14.20 0.04
C LEU A 84 0.49 14.39 -0.97
N ILE A 85 0.46 15.49 -1.73
CA ILE A 85 -0.61 15.72 -2.71
C ILE A 85 -0.56 14.66 -3.81
N TYR A 86 0.60 14.43 -4.42
CA TYR A 86 0.74 13.43 -5.48
C TYR A 86 0.53 12.01 -4.95
N ILE A 87 1.03 11.74 -3.74
CA ILE A 87 0.86 10.43 -3.09
C ILE A 87 -0.60 10.14 -2.75
N LEU A 88 -1.35 11.11 -2.21
CA LEU A 88 -2.76 10.91 -1.87
C LEU A 88 -3.60 10.71 -3.12
N ILE A 89 -3.33 11.45 -4.21
CA ILE A 89 -4.01 11.24 -5.49
C ILE A 89 -3.81 9.81 -5.99
N CYS A 90 -2.56 9.35 -6.08
CA CYS A 90 -2.29 8.01 -6.60
C CYS A 90 -2.79 6.91 -5.64
N SER A 91 -2.85 7.18 -4.33
CA SER A 91 -3.38 6.25 -3.33
C SER A 91 -4.90 6.08 -3.45
N PHE A 92 -5.65 7.18 -3.51
CA PHE A 92 -7.11 7.17 -3.65
C PHE A 92 -7.54 6.52 -4.96
N ILE A 93 -6.92 6.91 -6.08
CA ILE A 93 -7.20 6.31 -7.38
C ILE A 93 -6.73 4.85 -7.42
N GLY A 94 -5.60 4.54 -6.79
CA GLY A 94 -5.05 3.18 -6.74
C GLY A 94 -5.93 2.18 -5.99
N ALA A 95 -6.73 2.62 -5.01
CA ALA A 95 -7.70 1.75 -4.35
C ALA A 95 -8.76 1.19 -5.32
N PHE A 96 -9.21 2.00 -6.30
CA PHE A 96 -10.10 1.54 -7.36
C PHE A 96 -9.43 0.51 -8.28
N SER A 97 -8.11 0.63 -8.52
CA SER A 97 -7.34 -0.38 -9.27
C SER A 97 -7.38 -1.72 -8.55
N VAL A 98 -7.12 -1.74 -7.24
CA VAL A 98 -7.10 -2.99 -6.44
C VAL A 98 -8.47 -3.65 -6.44
N ALA A 99 -9.54 -2.88 -6.22
CA ALA A 99 -10.90 -3.40 -6.27
C ALA A 99 -11.25 -3.96 -7.67
N SER A 100 -10.84 -3.27 -8.74
CA SER A 100 -11.08 -3.74 -10.11
C SER A 100 -10.33 -5.04 -10.42
N VAL A 101 -9.07 -5.17 -9.98
CA VAL A 101 -8.31 -6.42 -10.12
C VAL A 101 -8.97 -7.55 -9.34
N LYS A 102 -9.43 -7.31 -8.11
CA LYS A 102 -10.16 -8.32 -7.32
C LYS A 102 -11.41 -8.81 -8.05
N GLY A 103 -12.22 -7.90 -8.58
CA GLY A 103 -13.43 -8.27 -9.32
C GLY A 103 -13.16 -8.99 -10.63
N LEU A 104 -12.13 -8.57 -11.35
CA LEU A 104 -11.67 -9.29 -12.55
C LEU A 104 -11.10 -10.67 -12.20
N GLY A 105 -10.44 -10.83 -11.06
CA GLY A 105 -10.00 -12.12 -10.53
C GLY A 105 -11.17 -13.07 -10.31
N ILE A 106 -12.26 -12.59 -9.72
CA ILE A 106 -13.52 -13.34 -9.57
C ILE A 106 -14.10 -13.69 -10.94
N ALA A 107 -14.15 -12.74 -11.88
CA ALA A 107 -14.64 -12.97 -13.24
C ALA A 107 -13.86 -14.10 -13.92
N ILE A 108 -12.51 -14.08 -13.84
CA ILE A 108 -11.63 -15.10 -14.41
C ILE A 108 -11.89 -16.46 -13.74
N LYS A 109 -12.04 -16.51 -12.41
CA LYS A 109 -12.37 -17.75 -11.70
C LYS A 109 -13.70 -18.34 -12.21
N GLN A 110 -14.72 -17.51 -12.38
CA GLN A 110 -16.01 -17.96 -12.92
C GLN A 110 -15.93 -18.46 -14.38
N MET A 111 -15.06 -17.86 -15.20
CA MET A 111 -14.80 -18.37 -16.57
C MET A 111 -14.20 -19.77 -16.57
N LEU A 112 -13.23 -20.00 -15.67
CA LEU A 112 -12.59 -21.31 -15.52
C LEU A 112 -13.61 -22.36 -15.04
N GLU A 113 -14.59 -21.95 -14.23
CA GLU A 113 -15.75 -22.78 -13.82
C GLU A 113 -16.81 -22.96 -14.92
N ARG A 114 -16.56 -22.52 -16.17
CA ARG A 114 -17.50 -22.54 -17.30
C ARG A 114 -18.79 -21.73 -17.12
N LYS A 115 -18.82 -20.77 -16.19
CA LYS A 115 -19.92 -19.80 -16.09
C LYS A 115 -19.70 -18.66 -17.11
N PRO A 116 -20.75 -18.13 -17.77
CA PRO A 116 -20.61 -17.11 -18.80
C PRO A 116 -20.35 -15.70 -18.21
N ALA A 117 -19.27 -15.52 -17.46
CA ALA A 117 -18.95 -14.26 -16.78
C ALA A 117 -18.69 -13.08 -17.73
N TYR A 118 -18.41 -13.31 -19.02
CA TYR A 118 -18.14 -12.25 -20.02
C TYR A 118 -19.44 -11.53 -20.40
N ARG A 119 -20.59 -12.17 -20.18
CA ARG A 119 -21.88 -11.53 -20.42
C ARG A 119 -22.22 -10.51 -19.33
N HIS A 120 -21.50 -10.55 -18.21
CA HIS A 120 -21.78 -9.65 -17.10
C HIS A 120 -21.23 -8.25 -17.41
N PRO A 121 -22.09 -7.21 -17.45
CA PRO A 121 -21.67 -5.85 -17.82
C PRO A 121 -20.61 -5.28 -16.86
N LEU A 122 -20.63 -5.74 -15.59
CA LEU A 122 -19.65 -5.38 -14.57
C LEU A 122 -18.21 -5.59 -15.02
N VAL A 123 -17.90 -6.67 -15.74
CA VAL A 123 -16.52 -6.98 -16.18
C VAL A 123 -15.95 -5.87 -17.04
N TYR A 124 -16.73 -5.36 -17.99
CA TYR A 124 -16.31 -4.26 -18.87
C TYR A 124 -16.10 -2.96 -18.10
N ILE A 125 -16.99 -2.67 -17.13
CA ILE A 125 -16.87 -1.50 -16.26
C ILE A 125 -15.58 -1.58 -15.43
N LEU A 126 -15.30 -2.73 -14.82
CA LEU A 126 -14.09 -2.95 -14.02
C LEU A 126 -12.82 -2.82 -14.86
N VAL A 127 -12.81 -3.30 -16.11
CA VAL A 127 -11.66 -3.11 -17.02
C VAL A 127 -11.43 -1.63 -17.33
N ILE A 128 -12.50 -0.87 -17.63
CA ILE A 128 -12.37 0.56 -17.93
C ILE A 128 -11.85 1.32 -16.71
N ILE A 129 -12.41 1.06 -15.53
CA ILE A 129 -11.97 1.68 -14.28
C ILE A 129 -10.50 1.34 -14.02
N LEU A 130 -10.12 0.07 -14.16
CA LEU A 130 -8.74 -0.40 -13.96
C LEU A 130 -7.73 0.33 -14.85
N VAL A 131 -8.03 0.46 -16.15
CA VAL A 131 -7.12 1.11 -17.10
C VAL A 131 -6.97 2.60 -16.77
N LEU A 132 -8.06 3.29 -16.48
CA LEU A 132 -8.05 4.71 -16.12
C LEU A 132 -7.33 4.94 -14.79
N SER A 133 -7.58 4.08 -13.80
CA SER A 133 -7.01 4.21 -12.46
C SER A 133 -5.50 3.92 -12.46
N ILE A 134 -5.05 2.84 -13.11
CA ILE A 134 -3.61 2.52 -13.24
C ILE A 134 -2.88 3.63 -14.00
N SER A 135 -3.46 4.11 -15.10
CA SER A 135 -2.83 5.15 -15.92
C SER A 135 -2.64 6.44 -15.12
N THR A 136 -3.66 6.86 -14.36
CA THR A 136 -3.59 8.02 -13.47
C THR A 136 -2.61 7.79 -12.32
N GLN A 137 -2.65 6.62 -11.68
CA GLN A 137 -1.78 6.27 -10.56
C GLN A 137 -0.30 6.31 -10.94
N ILE A 138 0.08 5.69 -12.06
CA ILE A 138 1.47 5.68 -12.57
C ILE A 138 1.91 7.10 -12.93
N ASN A 139 1.05 7.90 -13.57
CA ASN A 139 1.40 9.28 -13.93
C ASN A 139 1.77 10.12 -12.69
N TYR A 140 0.92 10.10 -11.66
CA TYR A 140 1.15 10.88 -10.44
C TYR A 140 2.29 10.33 -9.59
N LEU A 141 2.47 9.00 -9.55
CA LEU A 141 3.61 8.39 -8.86
C LEU A 141 4.93 8.79 -9.53
N ASN A 142 5.00 8.72 -10.87
CA ASN A 142 6.18 9.16 -11.62
C ASN A 142 6.45 10.64 -11.41
N LYS A 143 5.41 11.49 -11.37
CA LYS A 143 5.55 12.91 -11.08
C LYS A 143 6.08 13.16 -9.66
N ALA A 144 5.68 12.36 -8.68
CA ALA A 144 6.24 12.44 -7.33
C ALA A 144 7.71 12.02 -7.28
N LEU A 145 8.09 10.97 -8.01
CA LEU A 145 9.47 10.47 -8.09
C LEU A 145 10.41 11.41 -8.85
N ASP A 146 9.89 12.16 -9.82
CA ASP A 146 10.66 13.15 -10.58
C ASP A 146 10.97 14.42 -9.74
N VAL A 147 10.07 14.78 -8.83
CA VAL A 147 10.16 16.01 -8.03
C VAL A 147 10.82 15.78 -6.66
N PHE A 148 10.56 14.62 -6.05
CA PHE A 148 10.96 14.34 -4.67
C PHE A 148 11.88 13.13 -4.59
N ASN A 149 12.74 13.11 -3.57
CA ASN A 149 13.64 11.99 -3.32
C ASN A 149 12.88 10.67 -3.17
N THR A 150 13.23 9.68 -3.98
CA THR A 150 12.66 8.31 -3.93
C THR A 150 12.70 7.70 -2.54
N SER A 151 13.71 8.06 -1.72
CA SER A 151 13.84 7.61 -0.34
C SER A 151 12.75 8.10 0.61
N LEU A 152 12.06 9.17 0.25
CA LEU A 152 10.88 9.68 0.97
C LEU A 152 9.59 9.23 0.29
N VAL A 153 9.56 9.25 -1.05
CA VAL A 153 8.38 8.87 -1.85
C VAL A 153 7.94 7.43 -1.54
N THR A 154 8.88 6.49 -1.53
CA THR A 154 8.58 5.05 -1.34
C THR A 154 7.89 4.74 -0.01
N PRO A 155 8.44 5.12 1.16
CA PRO A 155 7.79 4.86 2.44
C PRO A 155 6.44 5.56 2.56
N ILE A 156 6.35 6.84 2.18
CA ILE A 156 5.12 7.63 2.30
C ILE A 156 4.03 7.04 1.40
N TYR A 157 4.37 6.69 0.15
CA TYR A 157 3.47 6.01 -0.77
C TYR A 157 2.96 4.70 -0.18
N TYR A 158 3.85 3.85 0.33
CA TYR A 158 3.47 2.57 0.89
C TYR A 158 2.43 2.72 2.02
N VAL A 159 2.66 3.68 2.93
CA VAL A 159 1.73 3.95 4.04
C VAL A 159 0.38 4.42 3.50
N CYS A 160 0.35 5.53 2.74
CA CYS A 160 -0.89 6.12 2.26
C CYS A 160 -1.69 5.17 1.35
N PHE A 161 -0.99 4.45 0.46
CA PHE A 161 -1.60 3.49 -0.45
C PHE A 161 -2.24 2.34 0.32
N THR A 162 -1.47 1.68 1.20
CA THR A 162 -1.96 0.54 1.96
C THR A 162 -3.12 0.93 2.88
N THR A 163 -3.02 2.05 3.60
CA THR A 163 -4.13 2.53 4.46
C THR A 163 -5.40 2.78 3.64
N THR A 164 -5.27 3.41 2.47
CA THR A 164 -6.43 3.65 1.60
C THR A 164 -7.01 2.34 1.09
N VAL A 165 -6.20 1.42 0.58
CA VAL A 165 -6.64 0.14 0.02
C VAL A 165 -7.31 -0.73 1.08
N VAL A 166 -6.74 -0.81 2.28
CA VAL A 166 -7.32 -1.57 3.40
C VAL A 166 -8.66 -0.97 3.80
N THR A 167 -8.73 0.36 4.00
CA THR A 167 -9.99 1.04 4.35
C THR A 167 -11.05 0.84 3.27
N PHE A 168 -10.67 0.97 2.00
CA PHE A 168 -11.55 0.76 0.85
C PHE A 168 -12.08 -0.67 0.79
N SER A 169 -11.21 -1.65 1.05
CA SER A 169 -11.57 -3.08 1.04
C SER A 169 -12.51 -3.42 2.19
N ILE A 170 -12.23 -2.96 3.42
CA ILE A 170 -13.09 -3.19 4.58
C ILE A 170 -14.50 -2.66 4.36
N ILE A 171 -14.62 -1.46 3.76
CA ILE A 171 -15.93 -0.86 3.46
C ILE A 171 -16.63 -1.60 2.30
N LEU A 172 -15.90 -1.95 1.24
CA LEU A 172 -16.44 -2.67 0.09
C LEU A 172 -16.96 -4.06 0.47
N PHE A 173 -16.17 -4.82 1.22
CA PHE A 173 -16.50 -6.18 1.60
C PHE A 173 -17.32 -6.25 2.89
N LYS A 174 -17.57 -5.13 3.57
CA LYS A 174 -18.27 -5.04 4.87
C LYS A 174 -17.64 -5.90 5.97
N GLU A 175 -16.32 -6.11 5.87
CA GLU A 175 -15.55 -6.98 6.76
C GLU A 175 -15.63 -6.54 8.22
N TRP A 176 -15.90 -5.25 8.50
CA TRP A 176 -16.10 -4.72 9.86
C TRP A 176 -17.00 -5.64 10.69
N SER A 177 -18.14 -6.09 10.15
CA SER A 177 -19.16 -6.77 10.96
C SER A 177 -18.69 -8.11 11.54
N SER A 178 -17.60 -8.68 11.03
CA SER A 178 -17.01 -9.93 11.50
C SER A 178 -15.67 -9.77 12.22
N MET A 179 -15.10 -8.56 12.28
CA MET A 179 -13.76 -8.38 12.88
C MET A 179 -13.83 -8.27 14.41
N GLU A 180 -13.09 -9.15 15.08
CA GLU A 180 -12.82 -9.01 16.51
C GLU A 180 -11.85 -7.85 16.77
N LEU A 181 -11.93 -7.21 17.94
CA LEU A 181 -10.99 -6.14 18.33
C LEU A 181 -9.53 -6.62 18.26
N GLY A 182 -9.28 -7.91 18.51
CA GLY A 182 -7.97 -8.56 18.36
C GLY A 182 -7.43 -8.42 16.93
N ASP A 183 -8.22 -8.75 15.91
CA ASP A 183 -7.79 -8.73 14.51
C ASP A 183 -7.51 -7.33 13.99
N ILE A 184 -8.31 -6.35 14.44
CA ILE A 184 -8.10 -4.94 14.13
C ILE A 184 -6.76 -4.48 14.71
N THR A 185 -6.49 -4.79 15.98
CA THR A 185 -5.22 -4.41 16.63
C THR A 185 -4.03 -5.15 16.03
N GLY A 186 -4.19 -6.42 15.65
CA GLY A 186 -3.17 -7.21 14.96
C GLY A 186 -2.84 -6.65 13.58
N THR A 187 -3.85 -6.34 12.77
CA THR A 187 -3.69 -5.70 11.45
C THR A 187 -2.99 -4.35 11.57
N LEU A 188 -3.41 -3.50 12.51
CA LEU A 188 -2.78 -2.19 12.73
C LEU A 188 -1.33 -2.33 13.22
N SER A 189 -1.05 -3.25 14.13
CA SER A 189 0.29 -3.55 14.64
C SER A 189 1.22 -4.07 13.54
N GLY A 190 0.72 -5.00 12.71
CA GLY A 190 1.44 -5.50 11.54
C GLY A 190 1.76 -4.37 10.56
N PHE A 191 0.77 -3.53 10.25
CA PHE A 191 0.95 -2.37 9.39
C PHE A 191 2.00 -1.39 9.96
N CYS A 192 1.91 -1.01 11.23
CA CYS A 192 2.91 -0.17 11.90
C CYS A 192 4.31 -0.78 11.85
N SER A 193 4.44 -2.10 12.05
CA SER A 193 5.71 -2.81 11.97
C SER A 193 6.33 -2.73 10.56
N ILE A 194 5.52 -2.84 9.50
CA ILE A 194 6.00 -2.65 8.13
C ILE A 194 6.47 -1.22 7.91
N ILE A 195 5.73 -0.21 8.40
CA ILE A 195 6.13 1.20 8.29
C ILE A 195 7.49 1.42 8.93
N ILE A 196 7.69 0.92 10.15
CA ILE A 196 8.97 1.02 10.86
C ILE A 196 10.06 0.31 10.04
N GLY A 197 9.76 -0.88 9.48
CA GLY A 197 10.71 -1.63 8.65
C GLY A 197 11.17 -0.87 7.40
N ILE A 198 10.24 -0.24 6.67
CA ILE A 198 10.53 0.55 5.47
C ILE A 198 11.24 1.86 5.85
N PHE A 199 10.82 2.53 6.93
CA PHE A 199 11.49 3.73 7.41
C PHE A 199 12.94 3.43 7.80
N LEU A 200 13.19 2.32 8.50
CA LEU A 200 14.52 1.92 8.94
C LEU A 200 15.40 1.50 7.74
N LEU A 201 14.82 0.89 6.71
CA LEU A 201 15.48 0.62 5.43
C LEU A 201 15.90 1.91 4.70
N HIS A 202 15.06 2.94 4.69
CA HIS A 202 15.30 4.18 3.94
C HIS A 202 16.10 5.24 4.72
N ALA A 203 15.88 5.39 6.02
CA ALA A 203 16.57 6.35 6.88
C ALA A 203 18.05 5.98 7.08
N PHE A 204 18.36 4.67 7.18
CA PHE A 204 19.71 4.18 7.41
C PHE A 204 20.42 3.67 6.15
N LYS A 205 19.84 3.90 4.97
CA LYS A 205 20.47 3.57 3.69
C LYS A 205 21.82 4.29 3.49
N ASN A 206 22.00 5.47 4.11
CA ASN A 206 23.20 6.30 3.98
C ASN A 206 24.03 6.42 5.28
N THR A 207 23.68 5.72 6.36
CA THR A 207 24.40 5.83 7.64
C THR A 207 25.32 4.63 7.81
N ASP A 208 26.55 4.72 7.31
CA ASP A 208 27.63 3.76 7.59
C ASP A 208 28.09 3.89 9.05
N ILE A 209 27.22 3.54 10.01
CA ILE A 209 27.66 3.29 11.38
C ILE A 209 28.37 1.93 11.35
N THR A 210 29.62 1.99 10.92
CA THR A 210 30.53 0.85 10.94
C THR A 210 30.71 0.43 12.40
N TRP A 211 30.57 -0.86 12.69
CA TRP A 211 30.78 -1.47 14.01
C TRP A 211 32.06 -1.02 14.73
N SER A 212 33.05 -0.54 13.96
CA SER A 212 34.28 0.08 14.48
C SER A 212 34.03 1.32 15.36
N GLN A 213 33.00 2.13 15.09
CA GLN A 213 32.68 3.33 15.88
C GLN A 213 31.98 3.01 17.21
N LEU A 214 31.16 1.94 17.21
CA LEU A 214 30.47 1.46 18.41
C LEU A 214 31.47 0.76 19.35
N MET A 215 32.36 -0.08 18.79
CA MET A 215 33.45 -0.71 19.54
C MET A 215 34.50 0.31 20.02
N SER A 216 34.79 1.38 19.26
CA SER A 216 35.72 2.41 19.71
C SER A 216 35.18 3.27 20.84
N THR A 217 33.86 3.40 20.99
CA THR A 217 33.24 4.17 22.08
C THR A 217 33.15 3.35 23.36
N VAL A 218 32.86 2.05 23.25
CA VAL A 218 32.89 1.11 24.38
C VAL A 218 34.31 0.85 24.87
N ALA A 219 35.32 0.91 23.99
CA ALA A 219 36.72 0.72 24.37
C ALA A 219 37.38 1.95 25.00
N LYS A 220 36.77 3.14 24.98
CA LYS A 220 37.48 4.40 25.29
C LYS A 220 37.28 4.98 26.70
N GLU A 221 36.48 4.43 27.60
CA GLU A 221 36.48 4.96 28.98
C GLU A 221 35.88 3.99 30.03
N PRO A 222 36.51 3.76 31.20
CA PRO A 222 37.89 4.08 31.60
C PRO A 222 38.65 2.87 32.19
N SER A 223 39.85 2.60 31.68
CA SER A 223 40.96 2.25 32.56
C SER A 223 41.79 3.51 32.76
N LEU A 224 41.98 3.86 34.03
CA LEU A 224 43.06 4.65 34.66
C LEU A 224 42.50 5.61 35.71
N PRO A 225 43.26 5.90 36.77
CA PRO A 225 44.19 5.04 37.53
C PRO A 225 43.77 4.92 39.00
#